data_AF-A0A9D5SN28-F1
#
_entry.id   AF-A0A9D5SN28-F1
#
_cell.length_a   1.000
_cell.length_b   1.000
_cell.length_c   1.000
_cell.angle_alpha   90.00
_cell.angle_beta   90.00
_cell.angle_gamma   90.00
#
_symmetry.space_group_name_H-M   'P 1'
#
loop_
_entity.id
_entity.type
_entity.pdbx_description
1 polymer ?
#
loop_
_entity_poly.entity_id
_entity_poly.type
_entity_poly.pdbx_seq_one_letter_code
_entity_poly.pdbx_strand_id
1 'polypeptide(L)'
;MMYMYRKYLYLLRHAYFHSSRDKCYPSKAVKDMTFRAMQMLWHSRGIYALGKFFDSDEIHRQLIEELMPDDVDMALSYFLHRCYDGSAYTLALLIFHAMLLRDEVCEDMLRAHFPEWFENRTPEDSLYHVTVQIRFAS
;
A
#
# COMPACT_ATOMS: atom_id res chain seq x y z
N MET A 1 -10.26 20.65 -8.00
CA MET A 1 -8.94 20.35 -7.40
C MET A 1 -8.87 20.61 -5.89
N MET A 2 -9.05 21.85 -5.39
CA MET A 2 -8.88 22.15 -3.94
C MET A 2 -9.85 21.39 -3.01
N TYR A 3 -11.08 21.15 -3.45
CA TYR A 3 -12.06 20.35 -2.69
C TYR A 3 -11.62 18.88 -2.53
N MET A 4 -11.20 18.23 -3.62
CA MET A 4 -10.72 16.85 -3.58
C MET A 4 -9.49 16.70 -2.70
N TYR A 5 -8.56 17.65 -2.76
CA TYR A 5 -7.38 17.64 -1.90
C TYR A 5 -7.75 17.79 -0.42
N ARG A 6 -8.70 18.66 -0.06
CA ARG A 6 -9.18 18.77 1.32
C ARG A 6 -9.85 17.49 1.79
N LYS A 7 -10.66 16.85 0.94
CA LYS A 7 -11.30 15.58 1.25
C LYS A 7 -10.26 14.47 1.45
N TYR A 8 -9.24 14.42 0.60
CA TYR A 8 -8.12 13.50 0.75
C TYR A 8 -7.36 13.69 2.06
N LEU A 9 -6.99 14.93 2.41
CA LEU A 9 -6.35 15.24 3.69
C LEU A 9 -7.22 14.87 4.90
N TYR A 10 -8.54 15.09 4.78
CA TYR A 10 -9.49 14.67 5.81
C TYR A 10 -9.46 13.14 5.99
N LEU A 11 -9.55 12.37 4.90
CA LEU A 11 -9.49 10.90 4.95
C LEU A 11 -8.14 10.40 5.49
N LEU A 12 -7.02 10.97 5.05
CA LEU A 12 -5.69 10.69 5.61
C LEU A 12 -5.68 10.82 7.13
N ARG A 13 -6.16 11.95 7.66
CA ARG A 13 -6.09 12.22 9.10
C ARG A 13 -7.10 11.43 9.91
N HIS A 14 -8.32 11.29 9.41
CA HIS A 14 -9.47 10.82 10.19
C HIS A 14 -9.86 9.37 9.93
N ALA A 15 -9.41 8.77 8.83
CA ALA A 15 -9.68 7.36 8.51
C ALA A 15 -8.40 6.52 8.46
N TYR A 16 -7.38 6.95 7.71
CA TYR A 16 -6.19 6.12 7.48
C TYR A 16 -5.19 6.19 8.65
N PHE A 17 -4.85 7.40 9.09
CA PHE A 17 -3.79 7.63 10.09
C PHE A 17 -4.29 8.13 11.45
N HIS A 18 -5.60 8.02 11.70
CA HIS A 18 -6.19 8.35 12.99
C HIS A 18 -5.56 7.52 14.12
N SER A 19 -5.41 8.11 15.31
CA SER A 19 -4.71 7.47 16.45
C SER A 19 -5.35 6.16 16.90
N SER A 20 -6.66 5.96 16.68
CA SER A 20 -7.34 4.69 16.96
C SER A 20 -6.80 3.51 16.15
N ARG A 21 -6.09 3.78 15.05
CA ARG A 21 -5.46 2.77 14.18
C ARG A 21 -3.97 2.61 14.43
N ASP A 22 -3.39 3.25 15.46
CA ASP A 22 -1.96 3.12 15.75
C ASP A 22 -1.52 1.65 15.91
N LYS A 23 -2.41 0.80 16.44
CA LYS A 23 -2.20 -0.65 16.57
C LYS A 23 -2.15 -1.43 15.25
N CYS A 24 -2.67 -0.88 14.15
CA CYS A 24 -2.60 -1.49 12.81
C CYS A 24 -1.21 -1.33 12.19
N TYR A 25 -0.36 -0.46 12.76
CA TYR A 25 1.01 -0.26 12.31
C TYR A 25 1.99 -0.88 13.30
N PRO A 26 2.87 -1.81 12.88
CA PRO A 26 3.84 -2.44 13.78
C PRO A 26 4.87 -1.47 14.38
N SER A 27 5.10 -0.34 13.72
CA SER A 27 5.97 0.72 14.24
C SER A 27 5.62 2.07 13.63
N LYS A 28 6.09 3.15 14.27
CA LYS A 28 6.00 4.50 13.73
C LYS A 28 6.66 4.63 12.36
N ALA A 29 7.78 3.96 12.13
CA ALA A 29 8.46 3.98 10.84
C ALA A 29 7.60 3.38 9.71
N VAL A 30 6.91 2.26 9.99
CA VAL A 30 5.97 1.66 9.03
C VAL A 30 4.78 2.60 8.78
N LYS A 31 4.25 3.22 9.83
CA LYS A 31 3.17 4.22 9.70
C LYS A 31 3.60 5.40 8.81
N ASP A 32 4.78 5.96 9.05
CA ASP A 32 5.33 7.08 8.28
C ASP A 32 5.59 6.69 6.81
N MET A 33 6.08 5.47 6.56
CA MET A 33 6.27 4.95 5.20
C MET A 33 4.95 4.74 4.47
N THR A 34 3.91 4.24 5.15
CA THR A 34 2.56 4.11 4.59
C THR A 34 1.99 5.48 4.24
N PHE A 35 2.22 6.47 5.09
CA PHE A 35 1.80 7.84 4.83
C PHE A 35 2.47 8.39 3.57
N ARG A 36 3.78 8.18 3.41
CA ARG A 36 4.51 8.56 2.18
C ARG A 36 3.97 7.82 0.96
N ALA A 37 3.68 6.53 1.05
CA ALA A 37 3.10 5.74 -0.03
C ALA A 37 1.76 6.33 -0.51
N MET A 38 0.88 6.69 0.43
CA MET A 38 -0.38 7.37 0.13
C MET A 38 -0.16 8.72 -0.55
N GLN A 39 0.79 9.54 -0.06
CA GLN A 39 1.16 10.79 -0.72
C GLN A 39 1.69 10.58 -2.14
N MET A 40 2.46 9.51 -2.38
CA MET A 40 2.95 9.17 -3.72
C MET A 40 1.80 8.83 -4.67
N LEU A 41 0.80 8.06 -4.23
CA LEU A 41 -0.42 7.80 -5.02
C LEU A 41 -1.12 9.11 -5.38
N TRP A 42 -1.31 9.99 -4.39
CA TRP A 42 -1.95 11.29 -4.63
C TRP A 42 -1.16 12.19 -5.60
N HIS A 43 0.17 12.14 -5.58
CA HIS A 43 1.00 12.95 -6.48
C HIS A 43 1.37 12.25 -7.79
N SER A 44 0.90 11.02 -8.01
CA SER A 44 1.20 10.27 -9.21
C SER A 44 0.60 10.92 -10.45
N ARG A 45 1.36 10.93 -11.55
CA ARG A 45 0.87 11.37 -12.87
C ARG A 45 0.09 10.27 -13.59
N GLY A 46 0.23 9.03 -13.14
CA GLY A 46 -0.48 7.88 -13.66
C GLY A 46 0.15 6.58 -13.18
N ILE A 47 -0.66 5.52 -13.16
CA ILE A 47 -0.27 4.19 -12.69
C ILE A 47 -0.79 3.17 -13.68
N TYR A 48 0.05 2.22 -14.08
CA TYR A 48 -0.40 1.05 -14.81
C TYR A 48 -0.67 -0.08 -13.81
N ALA A 49 -1.91 -0.57 -13.78
CA ALA A 49 -2.35 -1.64 -12.88
C ALA A 49 -3.37 -2.52 -13.60
N LEU A 50 -3.28 -3.84 -13.43
CA LEU A 50 -4.24 -4.80 -13.98
C LEU A 50 -4.47 -4.66 -15.50
N GLY A 51 -3.41 -4.38 -16.27
CA GLY A 51 -3.51 -4.18 -17.72
C GLY A 51 -4.19 -2.87 -18.15
N LYS A 52 -4.51 -1.98 -17.19
CA LYS A 52 -5.13 -0.67 -17.44
C LYS A 52 -4.21 0.46 -16.97
N PHE A 53 -4.15 1.52 -17.74
CA PHE A 53 -3.55 2.79 -17.31
C PHE A 53 -4.60 3.64 -16.59
N PHE A 54 -4.22 4.16 -15.42
CA PHE A 54 -5.01 5.11 -14.63
C PHE A 54 -4.30 6.45 -14.61
N ASP A 55 -4.97 7.51 -15.04
CA ASP A 55 -4.43 8.87 -14.95
C ASP A 55 -4.55 9.46 -13.53
N SER A 56 -4.01 10.67 -13.31
CA SER A 56 -4.05 11.32 -11.99
C SER A 56 -5.47 11.55 -11.47
N ASP A 57 -6.42 11.92 -12.34
CA ASP A 57 -7.78 12.22 -11.94
C ASP A 57 -8.54 10.94 -11.57
N GLU A 58 -8.31 9.86 -12.31
CA GLU A 58 -8.78 8.52 -11.96
C GLU A 58 -8.19 8.05 -10.63
N ILE A 59 -6.89 8.19 -10.42
CA ILE A 59 -6.25 7.82 -9.15
C ILE A 59 -6.86 8.62 -7.99
N HIS A 60 -7.02 9.93 -8.12
CA HIS A 60 -7.61 10.76 -7.04
C HIS A 60 -9.03 10.35 -6.71
N ARG A 61 -9.83 10.04 -7.73
CA ARG A 61 -11.20 9.55 -7.55
C ARG A 61 -11.20 8.24 -6.78
N GLN A 62 -10.39 7.28 -7.21
CA GLN A 62 -10.25 5.97 -6.56
C GLN A 62 -9.82 6.12 -5.09
N LEU A 63 -8.82 6.94 -4.79
CA LEU A 63 -8.36 7.18 -3.41
C LEU A 63 -9.42 7.82 -2.49
N ILE A 64 -10.35 8.59 -3.06
CA ILE A 64 -11.38 9.32 -2.31
C ILE A 64 -12.67 8.52 -2.16
N GLU A 65 -13.04 7.78 -3.19
CA GLU A 65 -14.35 7.13 -3.32
C GLU A 65 -14.28 5.65 -2.98
N GLU A 66 -13.16 5.00 -3.31
CA GLU A 66 -13.05 3.54 -3.26
C GLU A 66 -12.11 3.04 -2.16
N LEU A 67 -10.97 3.69 -1.93
CA LEU A 67 -10.00 3.22 -0.94
C LEU A 67 -10.62 3.11 0.45
N MET A 68 -10.47 1.94 1.06
CA MET A 68 -10.90 1.67 2.42
C MET A 68 -9.71 1.47 3.36
N PRO A 69 -9.89 1.73 4.67
CA PRO A 69 -8.95 1.36 5.72
C PRO A 69 -8.35 -0.05 5.57
N ASP A 70 -9.19 -1.03 5.26
CA ASP A 70 -8.84 -2.45 5.23
C ASP A 70 -7.94 -2.79 4.03
N ASP A 71 -8.08 -2.08 2.91
CA ASP A 71 -7.20 -2.25 1.74
C ASP A 71 -5.76 -1.87 2.08
N VAL A 72 -5.58 -0.81 2.90
CA VAL A 72 -4.27 -0.38 3.39
C VAL A 72 -3.68 -1.41 4.35
N ASP A 73 -4.51 -1.96 5.25
CA ASP A 73 -4.08 -2.99 6.20
C ASP A 73 -3.68 -4.28 5.47
N MET A 74 -4.43 -4.66 4.43
CA MET A 74 -4.11 -5.79 3.57
C MET A 74 -2.80 -5.58 2.82
N ALA A 75 -2.64 -4.44 2.15
CA ALA A 75 -1.40 -4.09 1.45
C ALA A 75 -0.19 -4.09 2.38
N LEU A 76 -0.36 -3.59 3.61
CA LEU A 76 0.69 -3.61 4.64
C LEU A 76 1.03 -5.02 5.11
N SER A 77 0.03 -5.86 5.34
CA SER A 77 0.24 -7.26 5.70
C SER A 77 1.10 -7.94 4.63
N TYR A 78 0.76 -7.79 3.35
CA TYR A 78 1.57 -8.32 2.26
C TYR A 78 2.98 -7.72 2.22
N PHE A 79 3.08 -6.40 2.38
CA PHE A 79 4.36 -5.70 2.33
C PHE A 79 5.35 -6.19 3.39
N LEU A 80 4.85 -6.41 4.61
CA LEU A 80 5.65 -6.84 5.75
C LEU A 80 6.01 -8.33 5.69
N HIS A 81 5.11 -9.18 5.18
CA HIS A 81 5.36 -10.62 5.08
C HIS A 81 6.33 -11.00 3.95
N ARG A 82 6.53 -10.15 2.95
CA ARG A 82 7.26 -10.50 1.72
C ARG A 82 8.60 -9.82 1.54
N CYS A 83 9.06 -9.04 2.51
CA CYS A 83 10.40 -8.40 2.48
C CYS A 83 10.71 -7.76 1.13
N TYR A 84 9.76 -6.99 0.57
CA TYR A 84 10.04 -6.18 -0.63
C TYR A 84 11.22 -5.23 -0.38
N ASP A 85 11.68 -4.52 -1.41
CA ASP A 85 12.78 -3.54 -1.38
C ASP A 85 12.71 -2.44 -0.29
N GLY A 86 11.65 -2.45 0.53
CA GLY A 86 11.44 -1.53 1.64
C GLY A 86 10.96 -0.17 1.17
N SER A 87 10.60 -0.02 -0.12
CA SER A 87 10.28 1.29 -0.67
C SER A 87 8.81 1.67 -0.48
N ALA A 88 8.59 2.97 -0.23
CA ALA A 88 7.25 3.54 -0.21
C ALA A 88 6.54 3.43 -1.57
N TYR A 89 7.30 3.32 -2.67
CA TYR A 89 6.74 3.13 -4.01
C TYR A 89 6.08 1.76 -4.16
N THR A 90 6.77 0.69 -3.74
CA THR A 90 6.21 -0.67 -3.75
C THR A 90 4.94 -0.73 -2.89
N LEU A 91 4.98 -0.13 -1.69
CA LEU A 91 3.80 -0.06 -0.82
C LEU A 91 2.66 0.75 -1.46
N ALA A 92 2.95 1.84 -2.17
CA ALA A 92 1.94 2.61 -2.88
C ALA A 92 1.23 1.76 -3.94
N LEU A 93 2.00 1.03 -4.76
CA LEU A 93 1.43 0.13 -5.76
C LEU A 93 0.58 -0.98 -5.11
N LEU A 94 1.06 -1.58 -4.01
CA LEU A 94 0.29 -2.60 -3.28
C LEU A 94 -1.02 -2.05 -2.74
N ILE A 95 -1.04 -0.84 -2.16
CA ILE A 95 -2.27 -0.19 -1.69
C ILE A 95 -3.25 0.00 -2.86
N PHE A 96 -2.75 0.47 -4.00
CA PHE A 96 -3.59 0.70 -5.17
C PHE A 96 -4.17 -0.61 -5.73
N HIS A 97 -3.35 -1.67 -5.80
CA HIS A 97 -3.83 -2.99 -6.24
C HIS A 97 -4.80 -3.61 -5.24
N ALA A 98 -4.52 -3.52 -3.94
CA ALA A 98 -5.41 -4.00 -2.88
C ALA A 98 -6.80 -3.37 -2.99
N MET A 99 -6.87 -2.06 -3.22
CA MET A 99 -8.12 -1.34 -3.45
C MET A 99 -8.84 -1.75 -4.73
N LEU A 100 -8.11 -1.97 -5.83
CA LEU A 100 -8.74 -2.39 -7.10
C LEU A 100 -9.29 -3.82 -7.05
N LEU A 101 -8.63 -4.68 -6.28
CA LEU A 101 -8.94 -6.11 -6.20
C LEU A 101 -9.89 -6.46 -5.03
N ARG A 102 -9.87 -5.70 -3.93
CA ARG A 102 -10.68 -5.92 -2.71
C ARG A 102 -10.83 -7.41 -2.33
N ASP A 103 -12.08 -7.89 -2.17
CA ASP A 103 -12.45 -9.27 -1.83
C ASP A 103 -12.07 -10.31 -2.92
N GLU A 104 -11.66 -9.85 -4.11
CA GLU A 104 -11.08 -10.69 -5.15
C GLU A 104 -9.54 -10.74 -5.06
N VAL A 105 -8.92 -10.30 -3.96
CA VAL A 105 -7.51 -10.61 -3.65
C VAL A 105 -7.37 -12.11 -3.37
N CYS A 106 -7.49 -12.86 -4.44
CA CYS A 106 -6.96 -14.20 -4.59
C CYS A 106 -5.45 -14.01 -4.65
N GLU A 107 -4.70 -14.63 -3.74
CA GLU A 107 -3.23 -14.75 -3.82
C GLU A 107 -2.76 -15.01 -5.27
N ASP A 108 -3.59 -15.73 -6.04
CA ASP A 108 -3.38 -16.11 -7.43
C ASP A 108 -3.33 -14.93 -8.41
N MET A 109 -4.08 -13.85 -8.21
CA MET A 109 -4.00 -12.66 -9.08
C MET A 109 -2.73 -11.85 -8.82
N LEU A 110 -2.35 -11.71 -7.55
CA LEU A 110 -1.08 -11.08 -7.18
C LEU A 110 0.11 -11.93 -7.65
N ARG A 111 0.01 -13.27 -7.57
CA ARG A 111 0.96 -14.20 -8.21
C ARG A 111 1.03 -14.00 -9.72
N ALA A 112 -0.11 -13.82 -10.38
CA ALA A 112 -0.13 -13.66 -11.84
C ALA A 112 0.46 -12.33 -12.30
N HIS A 113 0.26 -11.25 -11.53
CA HIS A 113 0.73 -9.91 -11.89
C HIS A 113 2.16 -9.62 -11.44
N PHE A 114 2.61 -10.31 -10.40
CA PHE A 114 3.97 -10.18 -9.87
C PHE A 114 4.57 -11.57 -9.58
N PRO A 115 4.71 -12.45 -10.59
CA PRO A 115 5.18 -13.83 -10.39
C PRO A 115 6.56 -13.88 -9.71
N GLU A 116 7.42 -12.92 -10.03
CA GLU A 116 8.75 -12.75 -9.44
C GLU A 116 8.71 -12.49 -7.91
N TRP A 117 7.58 -12.04 -7.36
CA TRP A 117 7.38 -11.87 -5.91
C TRP A 117 7.03 -13.17 -5.19
N PHE A 118 6.77 -14.25 -5.92
CA PHE A 118 6.33 -15.54 -5.38
C PHE A 118 7.26 -16.71 -5.72
N GLU A 119 8.09 -16.58 -6.75
CA GLU A 119 9.01 -17.63 -7.22
C GLU A 119 10.16 -17.95 -6.25
N ASN A 120 10.44 -17.10 -5.25
CA ASN A 120 11.51 -17.29 -4.27
C ASN A 120 11.05 -17.83 -2.89
N ARG A 121 9.86 -18.42 -2.78
CA ARG A 121 9.38 -18.99 -1.50
C ARG A 121 10.03 -20.34 -1.21
N THR A 122 10.92 -20.42 -0.22
CA THR A 122 11.23 -21.68 0.45
C THR A 122 10.18 -21.98 1.53
N PRO A 123 9.71 -23.24 1.69
CA PRO A 123 8.64 -23.59 2.64
C PRO A 123 8.95 -23.30 4.12
N GLU A 124 10.20 -23.02 4.47
CA GLU A 124 10.67 -22.83 5.85
C GLU A 124 10.49 -21.39 6.39
N ASP A 125 10.17 -20.41 5.54
CA ASP A 125 10.06 -19.00 5.95
C ASP A 125 8.77 -18.65 6.71
N SER A 126 7.98 -19.66 7.09
CA SER A 126 6.68 -19.46 7.75
C SER A 126 6.76 -19.02 9.21
N LEU A 127 7.95 -18.94 9.82
CA LEU A 127 8.05 -18.79 11.28
C LEU A 127 9.35 -18.13 11.78
N TYR A 128 9.84 -17.04 11.17
CA TYR A 128 10.93 -16.30 11.80
C TYR A 128 10.73 -14.78 11.76
N HIS A 129 10.74 -14.20 12.97
CA HIS A 129 10.90 -12.78 13.24
C HIS A 129 12.01 -12.17 12.38
N VAL A 130 11.65 -11.25 11.48
CA VAL A 130 12.64 -10.39 10.82
C VAL A 130 12.56 -8.99 11.42
N THR A 131 13.54 -8.70 12.26
CA THR A 131 13.83 -7.36 12.78
C THR A 131 14.25 -6.48 11.61
N VAL A 132 13.39 -5.53 11.21
CA VAL A 132 13.68 -4.61 10.10
C VAL A 132 14.77 -3.62 10.53
N GLN A 133 16.00 -3.81 10.09
CA GLN A 133 17.04 -2.77 10.14
C GLN A 133 16.82 -1.78 8.99
N ILE A 134 16.14 -0.68 9.26
CA ILE A 134 16.06 0.46 8.34
C ILE A 134 17.39 1.22 8.44
N ARG A 135 18.25 1.10 7.42
CA ARG A 135 19.42 1.98 7.27
C ARG A 135 18.98 3.25 6.54
N PHE A 136 19.07 4.39 7.22
CA PHE A 136 18.99 5.70 6.57
C PHE A 136 20.33 6.00 5.90
N ALA A 137 20.30 6.38 4.62
CA ALA A 137 21.45 7.02 3.99
C ALA A 137 21.59 8.44 4.58
N SER A 138 22.79 8.73 5.07
CA SER A 138 23.25 10.01 5.64
C SER A 138 23.34 11.12 4.59
#